data_AF-A0A2A5END3-F1
#
_entry.id   AF-A0A2A5END3-F1
#
_cell.length_a   1.000
_cell.length_b   1.000
_cell.length_c   1.000
_cell.angle_alpha   90.00
_cell.angle_beta   90.00
_cell.angle_gamma   90.00
#
_symmetry.space_group_name_H-M   'P 1'
#
loop_
_entity.id
_entity.type
_entity.pdbx_description
1 polymer ?
#
loop_
_entity_poly.entity_id
_entity_poly.type
_entity_poly.pdbx_seq_one_letter_code
_entity_poly.pdbx_strand_id
1 'polypeptide(L)'
;MEKPAKNVTYFEATASDHGIAYSREAFRHMSRLSRRDRKKITEALVVMRTDDHLDEPLTDTRLVRRFPEGLRFVFKRSGSALTVLAISGGTVAAGNR
;
A
#
# COMPACT_ATOMS: atom_id res chain seq x y z
N MET A 1 -12.38 36.43 2.53
CA MET A 1 -11.43 35.60 3.31
C MET A 1 -11.83 34.15 3.14
N GLU A 2 -11.19 33.45 2.22
CA GLU A 2 -11.43 32.02 1.98
C GLU A 2 -10.84 31.19 3.13
N LYS A 3 -11.64 30.28 3.69
CA LYS A 3 -11.19 29.30 4.67
C LYS A 3 -10.34 28.25 3.94
N PRO A 4 -9.09 27.97 4.35
CA PRO A 4 -8.38 26.84 3.78
C PRO A 4 -9.09 25.55 4.22
N ALA A 5 -9.49 24.74 3.24
CA ALA A 5 -10.06 23.42 3.43
C ALA A 5 -9.04 22.52 4.15
N LYS A 6 -9.20 22.38 5.47
CA LYS A 6 -8.55 21.35 6.28
C LYS A 6 -9.13 19.98 5.90
N ASN A 7 -8.67 19.39 4.80
CA ASN A 7 -8.92 18.00 4.45
C ASN A 7 -7.72 17.38 3.73
N VAL A 8 -6.51 17.79 4.12
CA VAL A 8 -5.29 17.04 3.81
C VAL A 8 -4.72 16.60 5.15
N THR A 9 -5.06 15.37 5.55
CA THR A 9 -4.30 14.67 6.59
C THR A 9 -2.92 14.43 6.00
N TYR A 10 -2.02 15.39 6.15
CA TYR A 10 -0.60 15.10 6.16
C TYR A 10 -0.42 14.15 7.35
N PHE A 11 -0.16 12.88 7.05
CA PHE A 11 0.45 12.00 8.05
C PHE A 11 1.81 12.62 8.34
N GLU A 12 1.84 13.54 9.30
CA GLU A 12 3.07 13.93 9.97
C GLU A 12 3.75 12.64 10.39
N ALA A 13 5.00 12.51 9.98
CA ALA A 13 5.88 11.41 10.30
C ALA A 13 6.19 11.44 11.81
N THR A 14 5.21 11.15 12.64
CA THR A 14 5.44 10.81 14.04
C THR A 14 5.90 9.36 14.08
N ALA A 15 7.22 9.17 14.05
CA ALA A 15 7.95 8.13 14.77
C ALA A 15 7.21 6.80 14.92
N SER A 16 6.77 6.23 13.81
CA SER A 16 6.29 4.86 13.78
C SER A 16 7.22 4.14 12.84
N ASP A 17 8.26 3.50 13.37
CA ASP A 17 9.07 2.50 12.66
C ASP A 17 8.22 1.32 12.13
N HIS A 18 6.89 1.45 12.16
CA HIS A 18 5.82 0.47 12.11
C HIS A 18 4.63 0.97 11.25
N GLY A 19 4.78 2.03 10.47
CA GLY A 19 3.69 2.62 9.68
C GLY A 19 3.47 1.99 8.29
N ILE A 20 2.23 2.05 7.79
CA ILE A 20 1.91 1.79 6.37
C ILE A 20 1.37 3.11 5.78
N ALA A 21 2.14 3.68 4.86
CA ALA A 21 1.72 4.82 4.06
C ALA A 21 1.30 4.35 2.66
N TYR A 22 0.40 5.10 2.03
CA TYR A 22 -0.06 4.85 0.66
C TYR A 22 0.20 6.05 -0.22
N SER A 23 0.68 5.82 -1.44
CA SER A 23 0.62 6.82 -2.50
C SER A 23 -0.84 7.18 -2.78
N ARG A 24 -1.06 8.32 -3.43
CA ARG A 24 -2.41 8.74 -3.86
C ARG A 24 -3.10 7.69 -4.72
N GLU A 25 -2.34 7.02 -5.59
CA GLU A 25 -2.87 5.99 -6.49
C GLU A 25 -3.20 4.70 -5.74
N ALA A 26 -2.31 4.24 -4.86
CA ALA A 26 -2.55 3.07 -4.01
C ALA A 26 -3.76 3.29 -3.10
N PHE A 27 -3.90 4.48 -2.52
CA PHE A 27 -5.06 4.84 -1.70
C PHE A 27 -6.37 4.80 -2.53
N ARG A 28 -6.37 5.38 -3.73
CA ARG A 28 -7.52 5.34 -4.65
C ARG A 28 -7.88 3.92 -5.08
N HIS A 29 -6.89 3.05 -5.24
CA HIS A 29 -7.13 1.64 -5.50
C HIS A 29 -7.84 0.99 -4.30
N MET A 30 -7.26 1.13 -3.11
CA MET A 30 -7.82 0.60 -1.85
C MET A 30 -9.24 1.08 -1.55
N SER A 31 -9.57 2.34 -1.89
CA SER A 31 -10.90 2.91 -1.68
C SER A 31 -11.97 2.29 -2.58
N ARG A 32 -11.58 1.75 -3.75
CA ARG A 32 -12.50 1.14 -4.73
C ARG A 32 -12.74 -0.35 -4.48
N LEU A 33 -11.93 -0.98 -3.63
CA LEU A 33 -12.03 -2.40 -3.32
C LEU A 33 -13.18 -2.71 -2.39
N SER A 34 -13.72 -3.93 -2.52
CA SER A 34 -14.67 -4.48 -1.56
C SER A 34 -14.04 -4.55 -0.15
N ARG A 35 -14.88 -4.60 0.89
CA ARG A 35 -14.38 -4.77 2.26
C ARG A 35 -13.55 -6.05 2.41
N ARG A 36 -13.91 -7.13 1.70
CA ARG A 36 -13.21 -8.41 1.73
C ARG A 36 -11.81 -8.29 1.13
N ASP A 37 -11.68 -7.65 -0.03
CA ASP A 37 -10.38 -7.52 -0.72
C ASP A 37 -9.47 -6.52 0.00
N ARG A 38 -10.04 -5.44 0.53
CA ARG A 38 -9.29 -4.50 1.38
C ARG A 38 -8.72 -5.20 2.62
N LYS A 39 -9.49 -6.07 3.27
CA LYS A 39 -9.03 -6.86 4.42
C LYS A 39 -7.85 -7.76 4.05
N LYS A 40 -7.95 -8.51 2.95
CA LYS A 40 -6.85 -9.35 2.45
C LYS A 40 -5.56 -8.55 2.20
N ILE A 41 -5.67 -7.40 1.52
CA ILE A 41 -4.52 -6.54 1.26
C ILE A 41 -3.92 -6.02 2.58
N THR A 42 -4.77 -5.66 3.55
CA THR A 42 -4.29 -5.18 4.85
C THR A 42 -3.53 -6.29 5.59
N GLU A 43 -4.04 -7.52 5.57
CA GLU A 43 -3.37 -8.70 6.15
C GLU A 43 -2.02 -8.96 5.45
N ALA A 44 -1.98 -8.92 4.12
CA ALA A 44 -0.75 -9.06 3.35
C ALA A 44 0.29 -7.97 3.70
N LEU A 45 -0.14 -6.72 3.85
CA LEU A 45 0.75 -5.62 4.23
C LEU A 45 1.27 -5.77 5.67
N VAL A 46 0.48 -6.32 6.59
CA VAL A 46 0.96 -6.63 7.95
C VAL A 46 2.06 -7.70 7.90
N VAL A 47 1.88 -8.76 7.12
CA VAL A 47 2.92 -9.80 6.92
C VAL A 47 4.18 -9.19 6.31
N MET A 48 4.03 -8.32 5.30
CA MET A 48 5.16 -7.62 4.68
C MET A 48 5.97 -6.81 5.68
N ARG A 49 5.36 -6.22 6.71
CA ARG A 49 6.12 -5.44 7.68
C ARG A 49 7.10 -6.28 8.48
N THR A 50 6.74 -7.53 8.79
CA THR A 50 7.53 -8.42 9.65
C THR A 50 8.46 -9.36 8.89
N ASP A 51 8.19 -9.57 7.59
CA ASP A 51 8.96 -10.48 6.74
C ASP A 51 9.36 -9.73 5.47
N ASP A 52 10.66 -9.60 5.21
CA ASP A 52 11.26 -8.99 4.03
C ASP A 52 11.91 -10.01 3.08
N HIS A 53 11.89 -11.32 3.39
CA HIS A 53 12.59 -12.35 2.62
C HIS A 53 12.10 -12.52 1.18
N LEU A 54 10.85 -12.13 0.90
CA LEU A 54 10.22 -12.19 -0.42
C LEU A 54 10.20 -10.83 -1.13
N ASP A 55 10.96 -9.85 -0.64
CA ASP A 55 11.10 -8.56 -1.30
C ASP A 55 12.14 -8.63 -2.41
N GLU A 56 11.71 -8.36 -3.63
CA GLU A 56 12.61 -8.29 -4.78
C GLU A 56 12.88 -6.82 -5.12
N PRO A 57 14.14 -6.44 -5.44
CA PRO A 57 14.43 -5.11 -5.94
C PRO A 57 13.79 -4.91 -7.33
N LEU A 58 13.00 -3.84 -7.47
CA LEU A 58 12.52 -3.36 -8.77
C LEU A 58 13.44 -2.26 -9.32
N THR A 59 13.92 -1.39 -8.43
CA THR A 59 14.97 -0.39 -8.67
C THR A 59 15.78 -0.23 -7.37
N ASP A 60 16.83 0.58 -7.38
CA ASP A 60 17.66 0.86 -6.19
C ASP A 60 16.88 1.37 -4.96
N THR A 61 15.67 1.92 -5.17
CA THR A 61 14.85 2.52 -4.12
C THR A 61 13.44 1.94 -4.03
N ARG A 62 13.11 0.94 -4.84
CA ARG A 62 11.76 0.36 -4.92
C ARG A 62 11.83 -1.15 -4.89
N LEU A 63 10.93 -1.73 -4.11
CA LEU A 63 10.77 -3.16 -3.96
C LEU A 63 9.46 -3.60 -4.60
N VAL A 64 9.42 -4.86 -5.00
CA VAL A 64 8.22 -5.56 -5.45
C VAL A 64 8.04 -6.82 -4.62
N ARG A 65 6.79 -7.10 -4.24
CA ARG A 65 6.41 -8.39 -3.66
C ARG A 65 5.23 -8.96 -4.41
N ARG A 66 5.28 -10.26 -4.70
CA ARG A 66 4.21 -11.02 -5.34
C ARG A 66 3.67 -12.06 -4.36
N PHE A 67 2.36 -12.18 -4.29
CA PHE A 67 1.67 -13.20 -3.52
C PHE A 67 1.10 -14.27 -4.46
N PRO A 68 0.98 -15.54 -4.01
CA PRO A 68 0.47 -16.64 -4.82
C PRO A 68 -0.93 -16.40 -5.40
N GLU A 69 -1.78 -15.63 -4.71
CA GLU A 69 -3.10 -15.20 -5.21
C GLU A 69 -3.06 -14.17 -6.36
N GLY A 70 -1.88 -13.90 -6.93
CA GLY A 70 -1.69 -12.96 -8.03
C GLY A 70 -1.64 -11.49 -7.60
N LEU A 71 -1.65 -11.21 -6.29
CA LEU A 71 -1.52 -9.87 -5.73
C LEU A 71 -0.06 -9.41 -5.79
N ARG A 72 0.19 -8.19 -6.25
CA ARG A 72 1.50 -7.60 -6.42
C ARG A 72 1.53 -6.20 -5.83
N PHE A 73 2.55 -5.95 -5.02
CA PHE A 73 2.83 -4.66 -4.40
C PHE A 73 4.12 -4.07 -4.96
N VAL A 74 4.11 -2.77 -5.24
CA VAL A 74 5.33 -1.97 -5.44
C VAL A 74 5.41 -0.98 -4.30
N PHE A 75 6.53 -0.93 -3.59
CA PHE A 75 6.65 -0.15 -2.36
C PHE A 75 8.09 0.29 -2.08
N LYS A 76 8.24 1.19 -1.10
CA LYS A 76 9.52 1.49 -0.45
C LYS A 76 9.49 0.95 0.98
N ARG A 77 10.63 0.49 1.48
CA ARG A 77 10.80 0.00 2.85
C ARG A 77 11.82 0.86 3.59
N SER A 78 11.54 1.12 4.86
CA SER A 78 12.50 1.67 5.82
C SER A 78 12.26 0.99 7.16
N GLY A 79 13.11 0.03 7.52
CA GLY A 79 12.83 -0.89 8.63
C GLY A 79 11.53 -1.67 8.41
N SER A 80 10.60 -1.62 9.39
CA SER A 80 9.27 -2.23 9.27
C SER A 80 8.19 -1.28 8.72
N ALA A 81 8.57 -0.05 8.34
CA ALA A 81 7.68 0.90 7.70
C ALA A 81 7.61 0.66 6.18
N LEU A 82 6.39 0.70 5.64
CA LEU A 82 6.11 0.50 4.22
C LEU A 82 5.46 1.74 3.62
N THR A 83 5.95 2.16 2.46
CA THR A 83 5.25 3.14 1.60
C THR A 83 4.78 2.43 0.34
N VAL A 84 3.49 2.09 0.28
CA VAL A 84 2.87 1.39 -0.84
C VAL A 84 2.67 2.36 -2.00
N LEU A 85 3.36 2.11 -3.10
CA LEU A 85 3.32 2.93 -4.31
C LEU A 85 2.23 2.47 -5.27
N ALA A 86 2.10 1.16 -5.46
CA ALA A 86 1.09 0.56 -6.33
C ALA A 86 0.65 -0.82 -5.81
N ILE A 87 -0.61 -1.16 -6.07
CA ILE A 87 -1.22 -2.45 -5.80
C ILE A 87 -1.84 -2.92 -7.11
N SER A 88 -1.52 -4.14 -7.53
CA SER A 88 -1.99 -4.71 -8.80
C SER A 88 -2.25 -6.20 -8.62
N GLY A 89 -3.22 -6.76 -9.35
CA GLY A 89 -3.56 -8.17 -9.25
C GLY A 89 -4.30 -8.54 -7.96
N GLY A 90 -4.78 -9.78 -7.87
CA GLY A 90 -5.92 -10.16 -7.04
C GLY A 90 -7.24 -9.90 -7.79
N THR A 91 -8.35 -10.51 -7.36
CA THR A 91 -9.69 -10.29 -7.93
C THR A 91 -10.15 -8.85 -7.65
N VAL A 92 -9.55 -7.89 -8.34
CA VAL A 92 -10.28 -6.71 -8.80
C VAL A 92 -11.31 -7.32 -9.73
N ALA A 93 -12.55 -7.50 -9.26
CA ALA A 93 -13.66 -7.61 -10.18
C ALA A 93 -13.44 -6.48 -11.16
N ALA A 94 -13.11 -6.83 -12.40
CA ALA A 94 -13.05 -5.90 -13.50
C ALA A 94 -14.38 -5.14 -13.40
N GLY A 95 -14.31 -3.86 -13.01
CA GLY A 95 -15.49 -3.02 -13.05
C GLY A 95 -15.94 -3.08 -14.49
N ASN A 96 -17.11 -3.67 -14.71
CA ASN A 96 -17.80 -3.71 -16.00
C ASN A 96 -17.53 -2.43 -16.79
N ARG A 97 -16.81 -2.58 -17.90
CA ARG A 97 -16.89 -1.70 -19.06
C ARG A 97 -16.76 -2.54 -20.30
#